data_AF-G8Y3D6-F1
#
_entry.id   AF-G8Y3D6-F1
#
_cell.length_a   1.000
_cell.length_b   1.000
_cell.length_c   1.000
_cell.angle_alpha   90.00
_cell.angle_beta   90.00
_cell.angle_gamma   90.00
#
_symmetry.space_group_name_H-M   'P 1'
#
loop_
_entity.id
_entity.type
_entity.pdbx_description
1 polymer ?
#
loop_
_entity_poly.entity_id
_entity_poly.type
_entity_poly.pdbx_seq_one_letter_code
_entity_poly.pdbx_strand_id
1 'polypeptide(L)'
;MSNTEDLQNLRLKDRKFQLYDAITNEVNVSSTESDEGIETQEYDNMDNEGSENQGFMAKNIGTSSHQAPVWVYGTTLPASKSSYKPSSASGLCLSERGQTAIAQPEVIQNILFPTTELQQQKIVSYRKQLTNILTCDLENKPVNPLLVITGPSVIENPNQAKACAQWVGGMLGKCFDNLPVNLLPQNVARIYQRPEDYVTPRSLCLSIRTNLTKYNYDHVNFDCTQASKSIMTFEIEQGIPMCRALLCELAEICPIVGEISDTITPQYLSDLYCLGIVSPTLLESQLHRELVSGVSYAVGFSTSYTAESMDKDFYAYKINSALDAMYASSNPHQFLSVTKIGTVAVVGTVGNEETFIVLSLNSQMDISDLKEIIRKVYSYPHINNRFPKIMLDTGKISHEEYQCKQQLLEKLLVEDEETKHKIIGVLIDSGENYIPNGLFIDLTCKPRDFIDYSPDHKDGSAEYLEDALDEEQINHKKLIQLNRYFIKSRIYKSLPHQNTRQNANNIELKSDVAYLDKYYEHLITADKMIHELDRFNQKRQNIL
;
A
#
# COMPACT_ATOMS: atom_id res chain seq x y z
N MET A 1 46.70 21.42 -17.91
CA MET A 1 46.14 20.18 -17.33
C MET A 1 44.74 19.95 -17.90
N SER A 2 44.64 19.53 -19.16
CA SER A 2 43.36 19.40 -19.86
C SER A 2 43.44 18.33 -20.95
N ASN A 3 43.76 17.08 -20.60
CA ASN A 3 43.82 15.99 -21.59
C ASN A 3 43.52 14.59 -21.01
N THR A 4 42.91 14.49 -19.83
CA THR A 4 42.61 13.19 -19.19
C THR A 4 41.15 12.76 -19.25
N GLU A 5 40.20 13.68 -19.47
CA GLU A 5 38.76 13.35 -19.55
C GLU A 5 38.33 12.84 -20.94
N ASP A 6 38.96 13.29 -22.02
CA ASP A 6 38.61 12.86 -23.38
C ASP A 6 39.03 11.41 -23.70
N LEU A 7 40.06 10.90 -23.02
CA LEU A 7 40.55 9.52 -23.18
C LEU A 7 39.67 8.47 -22.49
N GLN A 8 38.90 8.85 -21.46
CA GLN A 8 37.93 7.94 -20.83
C GLN A 8 36.62 7.87 -21.62
N ASN A 9 36.20 8.98 -22.24
CA ASN A 9 35.00 9.01 -23.07
C ASN A 9 35.16 8.28 -24.42
N LEU A 10 36.37 8.22 -24.99
CA LEU A 10 36.63 7.39 -26.18
C LEU A 10 36.54 5.89 -25.87
N ARG A 11 37.10 5.43 -24.73
CA ARG A 11 37.10 4.00 -24.35
C ARG A 11 35.70 3.45 -24.03
N LEU A 12 34.76 4.30 -23.62
CA LEU A 12 33.37 3.91 -23.37
C LEU A 12 32.52 3.84 -24.66
N LYS A 13 32.87 4.60 -25.70
CA LYS A 13 32.22 4.50 -27.03
C LYS A 13 32.66 3.26 -27.80
N ASP A 14 33.93 2.88 -27.73
CA ASP A 14 34.44 1.69 -28.43
C ASP A 14 33.87 0.38 -27.87
N ARG A 15 33.56 0.32 -26.56
CA ARG A 15 32.90 -0.86 -25.94
C ARG A 15 31.41 -1.00 -26.32
N LYS A 16 30.72 0.09 -26.66
CA LYS A 16 29.33 0.04 -27.13
C LYS A 16 29.21 -0.48 -28.56
N PHE A 17 30.21 -0.24 -29.41
CA PHE A 17 30.23 -0.75 -30.78
C PHE A 17 30.60 -2.23 -30.87
N GLN A 18 31.54 -2.71 -30.05
CA GLN A 18 31.94 -4.13 -30.06
C GLN A 18 30.84 -5.10 -29.58
N LEU A 19 29.88 -4.64 -28.76
CA LEU A 19 28.74 -5.45 -28.32
C LEU A 19 27.65 -5.57 -29.40
N TYR A 20 27.53 -4.59 -30.29
CA TYR A 20 26.52 -4.56 -31.36
C TYR A 20 26.92 -5.44 -32.56
N ASP A 21 28.22 -5.52 -32.87
CA ASP A 21 28.76 -6.38 -33.93
C ASP A 21 28.82 -7.88 -33.53
N ALA A 22 28.85 -8.18 -32.23
CA ALA A 22 28.79 -9.57 -31.73
C ALA A 22 27.39 -10.18 -31.84
N ILE A 23 26.33 -9.37 -31.67
CA ILE A 23 24.93 -9.83 -31.71
C ILE A 23 24.42 -10.01 -33.15
N THR A 24 24.99 -9.28 -34.11
CA THR A 24 24.57 -9.36 -35.52
C THR A 24 25.25 -10.48 -36.31
N ASN A 25 26.40 -11.00 -35.84
CA ASN A 25 27.12 -12.08 -36.52
C ASN A 25 26.64 -13.51 -36.16
N GLU A 26 25.83 -13.70 -35.11
CA GLU A 26 25.30 -15.03 -34.75
C GLU A 26 23.98 -15.41 -35.45
N VAL A 27 23.38 -14.50 -36.24
CA VAL A 27 22.06 -14.74 -36.88
C VAL A 27 22.16 -15.22 -38.34
N ASN A 28 23.36 -15.35 -38.91
CA ASN A 28 23.54 -15.76 -40.32
C ASN A 28 24.54 -16.90 -40.50
N VAL A 29 24.16 -18.15 -40.15
CA VAL A 29 24.81 -19.36 -40.72
C VAL A 29 23.77 -20.46 -40.99
N SER A 30 23.35 -20.49 -42.26
CA SER A 30 22.97 -21.62 -43.13
C SER A 30 22.04 -22.74 -42.62
N SER A 31 20.82 -22.72 -43.14
CA SER A 31 20.02 -23.90 -43.49
C SER A 31 20.68 -24.68 -44.65
N THR A 32 21.13 -25.89 -44.40
CA THR A 32 21.41 -26.89 -45.44
C THR A 32 20.77 -28.21 -45.05
N GLU A 33 19.82 -28.62 -45.88
CA GLU A 33 19.19 -29.93 -45.90
C GLU A 33 20.22 -31.03 -46.24
N SER A 34 20.13 -32.17 -45.57
CA SER A 34 20.63 -33.45 -46.11
C SER A 34 19.87 -34.62 -45.49
N ASP A 35 19.07 -35.28 -46.33
CA ASP A 35 18.50 -36.61 -46.16
C ASP A 35 19.57 -37.69 -45.95
N GLU A 36 19.24 -38.70 -45.13
CA GLU A 36 19.68 -40.11 -45.13
C GLU A 36 19.09 -40.73 -43.82
N GLY A 37 18.40 -41.88 -43.72
CA GLY A 37 18.22 -43.05 -44.56
C GLY A 37 18.13 -44.28 -43.63
N ILE A 38 16.91 -44.81 -43.42
CA ILE A 38 16.46 -46.21 -43.22
C ILE A 38 17.38 -47.20 -42.44
N GLU A 39 16.85 -47.90 -41.42
CA GLU A 39 16.71 -49.39 -41.41
C GLU A 39 15.99 -49.95 -40.16
N THR A 40 14.91 -50.68 -40.45
CA THR A 40 14.16 -51.59 -39.58
C THR A 40 14.77 -52.99 -39.66
N GLN A 41 14.92 -53.70 -38.54
CA GLN A 41 15.10 -55.15 -38.54
C GLN A 41 14.16 -55.83 -37.53
N GLU A 42 13.27 -56.66 -38.07
CA GLU A 42 12.48 -57.70 -37.41
C GLU A 42 13.35 -58.94 -37.15
N TYR A 43 13.11 -59.65 -36.04
CA TYR A 43 13.34 -61.10 -35.97
C TYR A 43 12.30 -61.78 -35.06
N ASP A 44 11.69 -62.82 -35.61
CA ASP A 44 10.66 -63.70 -35.06
C ASP A 44 11.22 -64.98 -34.42
N ASN A 45 10.51 -65.46 -33.38
CA ASN A 45 10.21 -66.84 -32.94
C ASN A 45 11.32 -67.87 -32.60
N MET A 46 11.17 -68.56 -31.45
CA MET A 46 11.20 -70.04 -31.28
C MET A 46 10.98 -70.51 -29.81
N ASP A 47 9.89 -71.26 -29.63
CA ASP A 47 9.66 -72.53 -28.92
C ASP A 47 9.83 -72.81 -27.39
N ASN A 48 8.89 -73.65 -26.95
CA ASN A 48 8.58 -74.22 -25.62
C ASN A 48 9.63 -75.21 -25.07
N GLU A 49 9.70 -75.35 -23.73
CA GLU A 49 9.52 -76.61 -22.97
C GLU A 49 9.59 -76.39 -21.45
N GLY A 50 8.84 -77.18 -20.67
CA GLY A 50 8.65 -77.01 -19.22
C GLY A 50 9.54 -77.88 -18.33
N SER A 51 9.69 -77.48 -17.07
CA SER A 51 9.96 -78.38 -15.93
C SER A 51 9.81 -77.65 -14.59
N GLU A 52 9.20 -78.33 -13.63
CA GLU A 52 8.90 -77.87 -12.27
C GLU A 52 10.14 -77.66 -11.36
N ASN A 53 9.89 -76.84 -10.33
CA ASN A 53 10.42 -76.87 -8.95
C ASN A 53 11.50 -75.88 -8.48
N GLN A 54 10.99 -75.06 -7.53
CA GLN A 54 11.61 -74.54 -6.30
C GLN A 54 12.46 -73.26 -6.33
N GLY A 55 11.79 -72.19 -5.88
CA GLY A 55 12.33 -71.31 -4.84
C GLY A 55 12.97 -70.03 -5.35
N PHE A 56 12.25 -68.91 -5.22
CA PHE A 56 12.65 -67.65 -4.56
C PHE A 56 11.66 -66.57 -4.99
N MET A 57 10.93 -66.01 -4.02
CA MET A 57 10.03 -64.87 -4.25
C MET A 57 10.86 -63.64 -4.63
N ALA A 58 10.85 -63.28 -5.92
CA ALA A 58 11.19 -61.94 -6.38
C ALA A 58 9.90 -61.29 -6.90
N LYS A 59 9.38 -60.32 -6.13
CA LYS A 59 8.28 -59.46 -6.57
C LYS A 59 8.75 -58.65 -7.79
N ASN A 60 8.10 -58.86 -8.93
CA ASN A 60 8.26 -58.06 -10.13
C ASN A 60 8.05 -56.58 -9.82
N ILE A 61 9.11 -55.79 -10.04
CA ILE A 61 9.05 -54.34 -10.14
C ILE A 61 8.40 -54.05 -11.49
N GLY A 62 7.09 -53.78 -11.48
CA GLY A 62 6.41 -53.20 -12.62
C GLY A 62 6.98 -51.81 -12.87
N THR A 63 7.55 -51.58 -14.04
CA THR A 63 7.93 -50.27 -14.54
C THR A 63 6.66 -49.45 -14.74
N SER A 64 6.31 -48.61 -13.76
CA SER A 64 5.33 -47.56 -13.97
C SER A 64 5.96 -46.50 -14.86
N SER A 65 5.37 -46.29 -16.03
CA SER A 65 5.64 -45.11 -16.85
C SER A 65 5.53 -43.87 -15.96
N HIS A 66 6.63 -43.15 -15.77
CA HIS A 66 6.63 -41.85 -15.10
C HIS A 66 5.77 -40.89 -15.93
N GLN A 67 4.51 -40.72 -15.52
CA GLN A 67 3.71 -39.62 -16.01
C GLN A 67 4.39 -38.32 -15.57
N ALA A 68 4.55 -37.39 -16.52
CA ALA A 68 4.98 -36.03 -16.23
C ALA A 68 4.12 -35.43 -15.10
N PRO A 69 4.68 -34.57 -14.23
CA PRO A 69 3.89 -33.91 -13.20
C PRO A 69 2.68 -33.21 -13.84
N VAL A 70 1.49 -33.49 -13.29
CA VAL A 70 0.25 -32.82 -13.68
C VAL A 70 0.32 -31.40 -13.15
N TRP A 71 0.66 -30.46 -14.04
CA TRP A 71 0.58 -29.03 -13.76
C TRP A 71 -0.89 -28.62 -13.69
N VAL A 72 -1.38 -28.30 -12.50
CA VAL A 72 -2.66 -27.60 -12.35
C VAL A 72 -2.40 -26.12 -12.55
N TYR A 73 -2.56 -25.65 -13.79
CA TYR A 73 -2.59 -24.23 -14.07
C TYR A 73 -3.84 -23.60 -13.44
N GLY A 74 -3.68 -22.48 -12.73
CA GLY A 74 -4.79 -21.61 -12.35
C GLY A 74 -5.25 -21.62 -10.89
N THR A 75 -4.54 -22.23 -9.94
CA THR A 75 -4.78 -21.96 -8.50
C THR A 75 -3.47 -21.93 -7.69
N THR A 76 -3.29 -20.93 -6.84
CA THR A 76 -2.21 -20.86 -5.83
C THR A 76 -2.62 -21.47 -4.48
N LEU A 77 -3.84 -22.03 -4.41
CA LEU A 77 -4.40 -22.59 -3.19
C LEU A 77 -3.59 -23.83 -2.74
N PRO A 78 -3.17 -23.90 -1.48
CA PRO A 78 -2.63 -25.11 -0.88
C PRO A 78 -3.53 -26.32 -1.08
N ALA A 79 -3.01 -27.38 -1.72
CA ALA A 79 -3.66 -28.68 -1.67
C ALA A 79 -3.68 -29.22 -0.23
N SER A 80 -4.82 -29.75 0.20
CA SER A 80 -4.92 -30.47 1.47
C SER A 80 -4.12 -31.78 1.37
N LYS A 81 -2.93 -31.79 1.99
CA LYS A 81 -2.01 -32.93 2.17
C LYS A 81 -1.49 -33.56 0.85
N SER A 82 -0.30 -33.13 0.42
CA SER A 82 0.51 -33.91 -0.52
C SER A 82 1.68 -34.59 0.22
N SER A 83 1.73 -35.91 0.25
CA SER A 83 2.89 -36.67 0.73
C SER A 83 3.99 -36.65 -0.34
N TYR A 84 4.92 -35.69 -0.30
CA TYR A 84 6.03 -35.64 -1.25
C TYR A 84 7.29 -36.32 -0.68
N LYS A 85 7.84 -37.26 -1.45
CA LYS A 85 9.23 -37.72 -1.34
C LYS A 85 10.05 -36.99 -2.41
N PRO A 86 11.17 -36.34 -2.08
CA PRO A 86 11.95 -35.59 -3.06
C PRO A 86 12.68 -36.55 -4.01
N SER A 87 12.45 -36.44 -5.32
CA SER A 87 13.35 -37.00 -6.34
C SER A 87 14.34 -35.93 -6.77
N SER A 88 15.61 -36.13 -6.43
CA SER A 88 16.76 -35.24 -6.63
C SER A 88 17.25 -35.10 -8.09
N ALA A 89 16.40 -35.39 -9.09
CA ALA A 89 16.82 -35.48 -10.49
C ALA A 89 16.35 -34.33 -11.40
N SER A 90 15.55 -33.39 -10.88
CA SER A 90 15.00 -32.28 -11.66
C SER A 90 15.56 -30.95 -11.15
N GLY A 91 16.22 -30.17 -12.02
CA GLY A 91 16.65 -28.79 -11.75
C GLY A 91 15.51 -27.78 -11.66
N LEU A 92 14.25 -28.24 -11.57
CA LEU A 92 13.07 -27.40 -11.43
C LEU A 92 12.81 -27.08 -9.95
N CYS A 93 12.20 -25.92 -9.69
CA CYS A 93 11.79 -25.49 -8.36
C CYS A 93 10.73 -26.45 -7.78
N LEU A 94 11.19 -27.47 -7.04
CA LEU A 94 10.34 -28.50 -6.43
C LEU A 94 9.37 -27.96 -5.36
N SER A 95 9.48 -26.68 -5.00
CA SER A 95 8.63 -25.98 -4.03
C SER A 95 7.47 -25.18 -4.67
N GLU A 96 7.46 -25.00 -5.99
CA GLU A 96 6.41 -24.24 -6.67
C GLU A 96 5.19 -25.12 -6.98
N ARG A 97 4.00 -24.69 -6.56
CA ARG A 97 2.74 -25.42 -6.82
C ARG A 97 2.10 -25.07 -8.17
N GLY A 98 2.35 -23.87 -8.67
CA GLY A 98 1.75 -23.33 -9.89
C GLY A 98 1.96 -21.82 -9.99
N GLN A 99 1.59 -21.26 -11.13
CA GLN A 99 1.68 -19.83 -11.42
C GLN A 99 0.32 -19.33 -11.91
N THR A 100 -0.04 -18.13 -11.47
CA THR A 100 -1.26 -17.43 -11.90
C THR A 100 -0.86 -16.12 -12.57
N ALA A 101 -1.39 -15.87 -13.76
CA ALA A 101 -1.15 -14.63 -14.47
C ALA A 101 -1.88 -13.48 -13.78
N ILE A 102 -1.16 -12.40 -13.47
CA ILE A 102 -1.74 -11.16 -12.97
C ILE A 102 -1.75 -10.15 -14.12
N ALA A 103 -2.83 -9.37 -14.23
CA ALA A 103 -2.93 -8.33 -15.23
C ALA A 103 -1.81 -7.29 -15.04
N GLN A 104 -1.23 -6.80 -16.15
CA GLN A 104 -0.14 -5.84 -16.12
C GLN A 104 -0.55 -4.54 -15.39
N PRO A 105 0.38 -3.86 -14.68
CA PRO A 105 0.08 -2.60 -14.02
C PRO A 105 -0.60 -1.58 -14.93
N GLU A 106 -0.13 -1.42 -16.16
CA GLU A 106 -0.70 -0.47 -17.12
C GLU A 106 -2.16 -0.74 -17.44
N VAL A 107 -2.56 -2.01 -17.58
CA VAL A 107 -3.95 -2.39 -17.84
C VAL A 107 -4.83 -2.00 -16.66
N ILE A 108 -4.40 -2.29 -15.44
CA ILE A 108 -5.16 -1.94 -14.24
C ILE A 108 -5.22 -0.41 -14.07
N GLN A 109 -4.10 0.28 -14.32
CA GLN A 109 -3.98 1.71 -14.11
C GLN A 109 -4.69 2.55 -15.14
N ASN A 110 -4.56 2.24 -16.42
CA ASN A 110 -5.04 3.11 -17.50
C ASN A 110 -6.38 2.66 -18.09
N ILE A 111 -6.70 1.37 -17.99
CA ILE A 111 -7.89 0.79 -18.63
C ILE A 111 -8.99 0.49 -17.61
N LEU A 112 -8.67 -0.26 -16.54
CA LEU A 112 -9.69 -0.71 -15.58
C LEU A 112 -10.08 0.39 -14.59
N PHE A 113 -9.09 1.04 -13.96
CA PHE A 113 -9.29 2.08 -12.95
C PHE A 113 -8.38 3.29 -13.18
N PRO A 114 -8.63 4.08 -14.23
CA PRO A 114 -7.88 5.31 -14.49
C PRO A 114 -8.07 6.34 -13.39
N THR A 115 -6.99 7.05 -13.06
CA THR A 115 -7.06 8.29 -12.28
C THR A 115 -7.54 9.42 -13.19
N THR A 116 -8.40 10.29 -12.66
CA THR A 116 -8.83 11.50 -13.37
C THR A 116 -7.75 12.57 -13.26
N GLU A 117 -7.70 13.50 -14.23
CA GLU A 117 -6.75 14.62 -14.19
C GLU A 117 -6.90 15.45 -12.91
N LEU A 118 -8.13 15.70 -12.47
CA LEU A 118 -8.42 16.39 -11.21
C LEU A 118 -7.85 15.64 -10.00
N GLN A 119 -7.99 14.32 -9.94
CA GLN A 119 -7.36 13.51 -8.88
C GLN A 119 -5.84 13.62 -8.91
N GLN A 120 -5.23 13.51 -10.09
CA GLN A 120 -3.78 13.62 -10.25
C GLN A 120 -3.27 14.99 -9.77
N GLN A 121 -3.95 16.08 -10.17
CA GLN A 121 -3.62 17.44 -9.72
C GLN A 121 -3.74 17.59 -8.19
N LYS A 122 -4.81 17.04 -7.59
CA LYS A 122 -4.98 17.01 -6.13
C LYS A 122 -3.84 16.27 -5.43
N ILE A 123 -3.51 15.06 -5.91
CA ILE A 123 -2.42 14.24 -5.35
C ILE A 123 -1.09 14.98 -5.45
N VAL A 124 -0.76 15.55 -6.61
CA VAL A 124 0.47 16.34 -6.81
C VAL A 124 0.48 17.57 -5.90
N SER A 125 -0.65 18.26 -5.73
CA SER A 125 -0.76 19.40 -4.82
C SER A 125 -0.47 18.97 -3.37
N TYR A 126 -1.03 17.85 -2.92
CA TYR A 126 -0.76 17.32 -1.57
C TYR A 126 0.70 16.90 -1.41
N ARG A 127 1.30 16.22 -2.38
CA ARG A 127 2.73 15.87 -2.36
C ARG A 127 3.60 17.12 -2.20
N LYS A 128 3.32 18.20 -2.96
CA LYS A 128 4.05 19.48 -2.82
C LYS A 128 3.89 20.10 -1.43
N GLN A 129 2.70 20.02 -0.83
CA GLN A 129 2.49 20.50 0.56
C GLN A 129 3.33 19.68 1.55
N LEU A 130 3.38 18.37 1.40
CA LEU A 130 4.22 17.49 2.23
C LEU A 130 5.71 17.76 2.03
N THR A 131 6.17 17.92 0.78
CA THR A 131 7.53 18.36 0.46
C THR A 131 7.85 19.67 1.18
N ASN A 132 6.94 20.64 1.20
CA ASN A 132 7.17 21.89 1.92
C ASN A 132 7.33 21.65 3.44
N ILE A 133 6.49 20.80 4.06
CA ILE A 133 6.64 20.44 5.48
C ILE A 133 8.01 19.79 5.76
N LEU A 134 8.48 18.93 4.86
CA LEU A 134 9.73 18.19 5.00
C LEU A 134 10.98 19.02 4.68
N THR A 135 10.88 19.97 3.75
CA THR A 135 12.00 20.81 3.30
C THR A 135 12.08 22.14 4.05
N CYS A 136 11.01 22.54 4.76
CA CYS A 136 11.02 23.74 5.56
C CYS A 136 12.15 23.71 6.60
N ASP A 137 12.92 24.80 6.59
CA ASP A 137 13.93 25.07 7.58
C ASP A 137 13.25 25.32 8.92
N LEU A 138 13.47 24.40 9.86
CA LEU A 138 12.77 24.36 11.16
C LEU A 138 13.05 25.62 11.99
N GLU A 139 14.17 26.30 11.72
CA GLU A 139 14.61 27.49 12.45
C GLU A 139 14.07 28.80 11.85
N ASN A 140 13.82 28.85 10.53
CA ASN A 140 13.53 30.10 9.81
C ASN A 140 12.06 30.28 9.38
N LYS A 141 11.22 29.24 9.43
CA LYS A 141 9.78 29.31 9.11
C LYS A 141 8.92 28.60 10.17
N PRO A 142 8.42 29.31 11.20
CA PRO A 142 7.69 28.71 12.32
C PRO A 142 6.24 28.29 11.98
N VAL A 143 5.69 28.71 10.83
CA VAL A 143 4.29 28.48 10.44
C VAL A 143 4.19 27.31 9.46
N ASN A 144 4.40 26.09 9.94
CA ASN A 144 4.16 24.88 9.16
C ASN A 144 2.94 24.12 9.70
N PRO A 145 2.04 23.62 8.83
CA PRO A 145 0.94 22.80 9.28
C PRO A 145 1.47 21.49 9.89
N LEU A 146 0.80 20.98 10.91
CA LEU A 146 1.13 19.70 11.51
C LEU A 146 0.55 18.56 10.65
N LEU A 147 1.39 17.64 10.20
CA LEU A 147 0.95 16.46 9.46
C LEU A 147 0.25 15.49 10.40
N VAL A 148 -1.00 15.14 10.10
CA VAL A 148 -1.76 14.15 10.88
C VAL A 148 -2.18 13.02 9.96
N ILE A 149 -1.76 11.81 10.29
CA ILE A 149 -2.16 10.59 9.58
C ILE A 149 -3.08 9.81 10.49
N THR A 150 -4.29 9.53 10.02
CA THR A 150 -5.26 8.74 10.80
C THR A 150 -5.98 7.72 9.93
N GLY A 151 -6.43 6.63 10.53
CA GLY A 151 -7.13 5.57 9.84
C GLY A 151 -6.93 4.21 10.52
N PRO A 152 -7.53 3.16 9.97
CA PRO A 152 -7.41 1.82 10.53
C PRO A 152 -5.99 1.27 10.39
N SER A 153 -5.61 0.39 11.32
CA SER A 153 -4.37 -0.39 11.24
C SER A 153 -4.25 -1.20 9.94
N VAL A 154 -5.38 -1.75 9.46
CA VAL A 154 -5.55 -2.56 8.25
C VAL A 154 -6.96 -2.34 7.69
N ILE A 155 -7.10 -2.25 6.37
CA ILE A 155 -8.39 -2.24 5.68
C ILE A 155 -8.86 -3.67 5.46
N GLU A 156 -9.76 -4.10 6.34
CA GLU A 156 -10.45 -5.39 6.24
C GLU A 156 -11.76 -5.29 5.45
N ASN A 157 -12.47 -4.17 5.63
CA ASN A 157 -13.78 -3.94 5.03
C ASN A 157 -13.78 -2.62 4.23
N PRO A 158 -14.10 -2.64 2.92
CA PRO A 158 -14.13 -1.44 2.09
C PRO A 158 -15.12 -0.40 2.62
N ASN A 159 -16.29 -0.80 3.15
CA ASN A 159 -17.27 0.15 3.67
C ASN A 159 -16.77 0.85 4.94
N GLN A 160 -16.02 0.18 5.80
CA GLN A 160 -15.37 0.82 6.96
C GLN A 160 -14.33 1.84 6.50
N ALA A 161 -13.52 1.52 5.48
CA ALA A 161 -12.57 2.47 4.89
C ALA A 161 -13.26 3.68 4.25
N LYS A 162 -14.41 3.48 3.59
CA LYS A 162 -15.23 4.57 3.03
C LYS A 162 -15.79 5.48 4.12
N ALA A 163 -16.30 4.91 5.21
CA ALA A 163 -16.76 5.67 6.37
C ALA A 163 -15.62 6.49 7.00
N CYS A 164 -14.45 5.87 7.18
CA CYS A 164 -13.25 6.55 7.65
C CYS A 164 -12.88 7.73 6.73
N ALA A 165 -12.92 7.54 5.40
CA ALA A 165 -12.67 8.62 4.45
C ALA A 165 -13.72 9.74 4.52
N GLN A 166 -15.00 9.43 4.76
CA GLN A 166 -16.02 10.47 4.97
C GLN A 166 -15.77 11.26 6.26
N TRP A 167 -15.34 10.60 7.34
CA TRP A 167 -14.95 11.27 8.58
C TRP A 167 -13.75 12.21 8.37
N VAL A 168 -12.66 11.72 7.76
CA VAL A 168 -11.48 12.52 7.43
C VAL A 168 -11.81 13.63 6.43
N GLY A 169 -12.57 13.32 5.38
CA GLY A 169 -13.04 14.26 4.37
C GLY A 169 -13.90 15.36 4.98
N GLY A 170 -14.72 15.02 5.97
CA GLY A 170 -15.44 15.99 6.78
C GLY A 170 -14.48 16.96 7.46
N MET A 171 -13.36 16.50 8.03
CA MET A 171 -12.33 17.37 8.69
C MET A 171 -11.71 18.34 7.69
N LEU A 172 -11.61 17.91 6.44
CA LEU A 172 -11.16 18.74 5.33
C LEU A 172 -12.27 19.65 4.76
N GLY A 173 -13.46 19.71 5.39
CA GLY A 173 -14.57 20.58 5.01
C GLY A 173 -15.51 20.03 3.95
N LYS A 174 -15.52 18.71 3.69
CA LYS A 174 -16.44 18.08 2.73
C LYS A 174 -17.74 17.66 3.40
N CYS A 175 -18.88 17.92 2.76
CA CYS A 175 -20.20 17.52 3.25
C CYS A 175 -20.71 16.23 2.57
N PHE A 176 -21.25 15.29 3.35
CA PHE A 176 -21.78 14.02 2.84
C PHE A 176 -23.22 13.78 3.29
N ASP A 177 -24.09 13.36 2.35
CA ASP A 177 -25.52 13.11 2.62
C ASP A 177 -25.85 11.64 2.90
N ASN A 178 -24.94 10.73 2.56
CA ASN A 178 -25.21 9.30 2.49
C ASN A 178 -24.94 8.53 3.79
N LEU A 179 -24.56 9.20 4.88
CA LEU A 179 -24.26 8.49 6.12
C LEU A 179 -25.54 8.11 6.86
N PRO A 180 -25.66 6.88 7.37
CA PRO A 180 -26.85 6.39 8.06
C PRO A 180 -26.89 6.90 9.50
N VAL A 181 -26.96 8.23 9.69
CA VAL A 181 -26.75 8.82 11.01
C VAL A 181 -27.78 8.33 12.04
N ASN A 182 -28.98 7.98 11.56
CA ASN A 182 -30.04 7.43 12.40
C ASN A 182 -29.74 6.03 12.96
N LEU A 183 -28.76 5.31 12.41
CA LEU A 183 -28.33 3.98 12.87
C LEU A 183 -27.08 4.04 13.77
N LEU A 184 -26.48 5.23 13.92
CA LEU A 184 -25.29 5.42 14.74
C LEU A 184 -25.66 5.90 16.15
N PRO A 185 -24.91 5.50 17.18
CA PRO A 185 -24.98 6.11 18.50
C PRO A 185 -24.81 7.64 18.40
N GLN A 186 -25.53 8.41 19.22
CA GLN A 186 -25.58 9.88 19.09
C GLN A 186 -24.19 10.56 19.17
N ASN A 187 -23.27 10.03 19.97
CA ASN A 187 -21.90 10.50 20.07
C ASN A 187 -21.10 10.29 18.77
N VAL A 188 -21.28 9.14 18.10
CA VAL A 188 -20.64 8.82 16.82
C VAL A 188 -21.32 9.57 15.66
N ALA A 189 -22.65 9.66 15.69
CA ALA A 189 -23.44 10.44 14.75
C ALA A 189 -22.95 11.89 14.63
N ARG A 190 -22.63 12.53 15.76
CA ARG A 190 -22.12 13.92 15.82
C ARG A 190 -20.77 14.10 15.11
N ILE A 191 -19.90 13.10 15.12
CA ILE A 191 -18.59 13.12 14.44
C ILE A 191 -18.77 13.36 12.93
N TYR A 192 -19.82 12.77 12.36
CA TYR A 192 -20.16 12.90 10.94
C TYR A 192 -21.08 14.09 10.62
N GLN A 193 -22.06 14.38 11.49
CA GLN A 193 -23.08 15.42 11.23
C GLN A 193 -22.58 16.85 11.31
N ARG A 194 -21.49 17.07 12.04
CA ARG A 194 -20.79 18.35 12.27
C ARG A 194 -21.65 19.61 12.22
N PRO A 195 -21.85 20.27 13.36
CA PRO A 195 -22.74 21.42 13.42
C PRO A 195 -22.26 22.57 12.54
N GLU A 196 -23.16 23.48 12.15
CA GLU A 196 -22.87 24.58 11.21
C GLU A 196 -21.75 25.52 11.68
N ASP A 197 -21.46 25.54 12.98
CA ASP A 197 -20.38 26.29 13.62
C ASP A 197 -19.05 25.53 13.67
N TYR A 198 -18.96 24.34 13.07
CA TYR A 198 -17.74 23.55 13.04
C TYR A 198 -16.62 24.28 12.27
N VAL A 199 -15.54 24.59 12.98
CA VAL A 199 -14.35 25.19 12.38
C VAL A 199 -13.45 24.09 11.84
N THR A 200 -13.23 24.09 10.53
CA THR A 200 -12.29 23.16 9.90
C THR A 200 -10.87 23.39 10.42
N PRO A 201 -10.12 22.33 10.80
CA PRO A 201 -8.73 22.44 11.23
C PRO A 201 -7.85 22.99 10.10
N ARG A 202 -7.62 24.31 10.08
CA ARG A 202 -6.82 24.96 9.04
C ARG A 202 -5.33 24.83 9.26
N SER A 203 -4.91 24.47 10.48
CA SER A 203 -3.50 24.34 10.83
C SER A 203 -2.97 22.91 10.63
N LEU A 204 -3.82 21.96 10.24
CA LEU A 204 -3.45 20.56 10.05
C LEU A 204 -3.37 20.18 8.58
N CYS A 205 -2.42 19.30 8.25
CA CYS A 205 -2.39 18.58 6.98
C CYS A 205 -2.84 17.14 7.25
N LEU A 206 -4.14 16.85 7.03
CA LEU A 206 -4.75 15.58 7.41
C LEU A 206 -4.78 14.59 6.25
N SER A 207 -4.38 13.34 6.49
CA SER A 207 -4.38 12.24 5.51
C SER A 207 -4.96 10.95 6.09
N ILE A 208 -5.57 10.12 5.23
CA ILE A 208 -6.08 8.80 5.62
C ILE A 208 -5.00 7.72 5.46
N ARG A 209 -4.82 6.88 6.48
CA ARG A 209 -4.02 5.66 6.41
C ARG A 209 -4.79 4.56 5.69
N THR A 210 -4.20 3.99 4.64
CA THR A 210 -4.78 2.87 3.89
C THR A 210 -3.82 1.70 3.83
N ASN A 211 -3.66 1.00 4.95
CA ASN A 211 -2.91 -0.24 4.95
C ASN A 211 -3.78 -1.36 4.35
N LEU A 212 -3.39 -1.87 3.18
CA LEU A 212 -4.13 -2.91 2.45
C LEU A 212 -3.66 -4.33 2.78
N THR A 213 -2.56 -4.46 3.52
CA THR A 213 -1.87 -5.73 3.76
C THR A 213 -1.70 -6.00 5.24
N LYS A 214 -2.04 -7.23 5.65
CA LYS A 214 -1.66 -7.76 6.95
C LYS A 214 -0.69 -8.92 6.73
N TYR A 215 0.61 -8.68 6.95
CA TYR A 215 1.61 -9.76 6.89
C TYR A 215 1.58 -10.72 8.09
N ASN A 216 0.64 -10.54 9.02
CA ASN A 216 0.59 -11.25 10.30
C ASN A 216 -0.55 -12.28 10.33
N TYR A 217 -0.24 -13.56 10.02
CA TYR A 217 -0.23 -14.71 10.97
C TYR A 217 -0.46 -16.11 10.35
N ASP A 218 0.22 -17.10 10.96
CA ASP A 218 0.05 -18.56 11.02
C ASP A 218 -0.47 -19.31 9.79
N HIS A 219 0.48 -19.81 8.98
CA HIS A 219 0.29 -20.83 7.95
C HIS A 219 -0.35 -22.15 8.43
N VAL A 220 -0.58 -22.33 9.73
CA VAL A 220 -1.00 -23.60 10.33
C VAL A 220 -2.51 -23.83 10.21
N ASN A 221 -3.33 -22.77 10.14
CA ASN A 221 -4.79 -22.86 10.02
C ASN A 221 -5.28 -22.30 8.68
N PHE A 222 -4.76 -22.86 7.58
CA PHE A 222 -5.27 -22.58 6.23
C PHE A 222 -6.61 -23.31 6.03
N ASP A 223 -7.69 -22.73 6.54
CA ASP A 223 -9.06 -23.12 6.21
C ASP A 223 -9.62 -22.07 5.26
N CYS A 224 -9.88 -22.42 3.99
CA CYS A 224 -10.36 -21.49 2.95
C CYS A 224 -11.68 -20.79 3.33
N THR A 225 -12.38 -21.28 4.35
CA THR A 225 -13.59 -20.68 4.91
C THR A 225 -13.32 -19.43 5.76
N GLN A 226 -12.08 -19.23 6.22
CA GLN A 226 -11.58 -18.03 6.88
C GLN A 226 -10.60 -17.26 6.00
N ALA A 227 -10.98 -17.04 4.73
CA ALA A 227 -10.22 -16.21 3.81
C ALA A 227 -9.80 -14.89 4.51
N SER A 228 -8.50 -14.57 4.38
CA SER A 228 -7.80 -13.39 4.90
C SER A 228 -8.73 -12.23 5.25
N LYS A 229 -8.66 -11.75 6.50
CA LYS A 229 -9.41 -10.58 6.93
C LYS A 229 -9.02 -9.30 6.19
N SER A 230 -7.98 -9.28 5.35
CA SER A 230 -7.56 -8.09 4.59
C SER A 230 -8.22 -8.00 3.21
N ILE A 231 -8.45 -6.79 2.70
CA ILE A 231 -8.99 -6.58 1.34
C ILE A 231 -8.06 -7.08 0.23
N MET A 232 -6.75 -7.08 0.49
CA MET A 232 -5.78 -7.83 -0.33
C MET A 232 -5.85 -9.31 0.07
N THR A 233 -6.69 -10.05 -0.66
CA THR A 233 -6.86 -11.50 -0.48
C THR A 233 -5.72 -12.27 -1.18
N PHE A 234 -5.57 -13.56 -0.84
CA PHE A 234 -4.64 -14.46 -1.55
C PHE A 234 -5.01 -14.67 -3.04
N GLU A 235 -6.21 -14.24 -3.45
CA GLU A 235 -6.62 -14.11 -4.86
C GLU A 235 -6.14 -12.76 -5.42
N ILE A 236 -4.81 -12.63 -5.57
CA ILE A 236 -4.13 -11.38 -5.96
C ILE A 236 -4.71 -10.79 -7.26
N GLU A 237 -5.14 -11.66 -8.18
CA GLU A 237 -5.77 -11.31 -9.46
C GLU A 237 -7.05 -10.47 -9.29
N GLN A 238 -7.81 -10.68 -8.21
CA GLN A 238 -9.01 -9.91 -7.87
C GLN A 238 -8.69 -8.81 -6.86
N GLY A 239 -7.79 -9.08 -5.91
CA GLY A 239 -7.42 -8.18 -4.82
C GLY A 239 -6.82 -6.85 -5.31
N ILE A 240 -5.89 -6.87 -6.27
CA ILE A 240 -5.26 -5.64 -6.78
C ILE A 240 -6.28 -4.71 -7.47
N PRO A 241 -7.09 -5.18 -8.44
CA PRO A 241 -8.21 -4.42 -9.00
C PRO A 241 -9.13 -3.80 -7.93
N MET A 242 -9.52 -4.58 -6.92
CA MET A 242 -10.39 -4.12 -5.83
C MET A 242 -9.74 -3.04 -4.97
N CYS A 243 -8.48 -3.24 -4.60
CA CYS A 243 -7.70 -2.25 -3.85
C CYS A 243 -7.61 -0.94 -4.63
N ARG A 244 -7.27 -1.00 -5.92
CA ARG A 244 -7.17 0.21 -6.75
C ARG A 244 -8.52 0.91 -6.88
N ALA A 245 -9.60 0.16 -7.12
CA ALA A 245 -10.94 0.73 -7.20
C ALA A 245 -11.30 1.49 -5.92
N LEU A 246 -11.05 0.88 -4.75
CA LEU A 246 -11.27 1.52 -3.46
C LEU A 246 -10.41 2.78 -3.31
N LEU A 247 -9.09 2.69 -3.55
CA LEU A 247 -8.20 3.85 -3.43
C LEU A 247 -8.58 5.00 -4.37
N CYS A 248 -9.05 4.71 -5.59
CA CYS A 248 -9.58 5.73 -6.48
C CYS A 248 -10.78 6.45 -5.84
N GLU A 249 -11.73 5.71 -5.24
CA GLU A 249 -12.87 6.33 -4.55
C GLU A 249 -12.43 7.16 -3.33
N LEU A 250 -11.48 6.66 -2.53
CA LEU A 250 -10.97 7.40 -1.35
C LEU A 250 -10.18 8.66 -1.75
N ALA A 251 -9.44 8.62 -2.86
CA ALA A 251 -8.59 9.74 -3.32
C ALA A 251 -9.41 10.96 -3.76
N GLU A 252 -10.69 10.78 -4.09
CA GLU A 252 -11.61 11.90 -4.35
C GLU A 252 -11.93 12.68 -3.06
N ILE A 253 -11.82 12.01 -1.91
CA ILE A 253 -12.25 12.48 -0.60
C ILE A 253 -11.10 13.01 0.25
N CYS A 254 -9.96 12.33 0.30
CA CYS A 254 -8.84 12.76 1.15
C CYS A 254 -7.49 12.26 0.61
N PRO A 255 -6.36 12.85 1.06
CA PRO A 255 -5.03 12.37 0.72
C PRO A 255 -4.79 10.98 1.29
N ILE A 256 -4.26 10.08 0.48
CA ILE A 256 -4.05 8.69 0.84
C ILE A 256 -2.61 8.45 1.27
N VAL A 257 -2.44 7.76 2.38
CA VAL A 257 -1.16 7.21 2.84
C VAL A 257 -1.13 5.71 2.59
N GLY A 258 -0.23 5.29 1.71
CA GLY A 258 0.00 3.88 1.41
C GLY A 258 1.02 3.24 2.35
N GLU A 259 0.87 1.94 2.61
CA GLU A 259 1.90 1.15 3.26
C GLU A 259 2.74 0.43 2.19
N ILE A 260 4.06 0.53 2.26
CA ILE A 260 5.01 -0.08 1.33
C ILE A 260 5.36 -1.46 1.88
N SER A 261 4.52 -2.40 1.52
CA SER A 261 4.45 -3.76 2.04
C SER A 261 5.28 -4.76 1.21
N ASP A 262 5.27 -4.59 -0.10
CA ASP A 262 6.07 -5.36 -1.06
C ASP A 262 6.59 -4.48 -2.20
N THR A 263 7.44 -5.06 -3.07
CA THR A 263 8.13 -4.33 -4.14
C THR A 263 7.43 -4.30 -5.50
N ILE A 264 6.26 -4.94 -5.63
CA ILE A 264 5.52 -5.07 -6.89
C ILE A 264 4.21 -4.28 -6.84
N THR A 265 3.42 -4.40 -5.77
CA THR A 265 2.15 -3.71 -5.56
C THR A 265 2.23 -2.19 -5.78
N PRO A 266 3.32 -1.49 -5.39
CA PRO A 266 3.48 -0.07 -5.70
C PRO A 266 3.39 0.23 -7.20
N GLN A 267 3.76 -0.67 -8.11
CA GLN A 267 3.56 -0.47 -9.54
C GLN A 267 2.09 -0.32 -9.94
N TYR A 268 1.16 -0.80 -9.13
CA TYR A 268 -0.28 -0.74 -9.36
C TYR A 268 -0.96 0.43 -8.64
N LEU A 269 -0.47 0.83 -7.46
CA LEU A 269 -1.20 1.71 -6.54
C LEU A 269 -0.50 3.04 -6.22
N SER A 270 0.82 3.14 -6.46
CA SER A 270 1.65 4.28 -6.02
C SER A 270 1.26 5.64 -6.64
N ASP A 271 0.56 5.64 -7.78
CA ASP A 271 0.03 6.85 -8.41
C ASP A 271 -1.09 7.51 -7.59
N LEU A 272 -1.73 6.76 -6.67
CA LEU A 272 -2.78 7.26 -5.78
C LEU A 272 -2.26 7.74 -4.41
N TYR A 273 -1.04 7.36 -4.03
CA TYR A 273 -0.48 7.70 -2.72
C TYR A 273 0.06 9.14 -2.69
N CYS A 274 -0.25 9.86 -1.63
CA CYS A 274 0.35 11.17 -1.33
C CYS A 274 1.61 11.03 -0.46
N LEU A 275 1.67 9.96 0.34
CA LEU A 275 2.75 9.62 1.26
C LEU A 275 2.81 8.10 1.44
N GLY A 276 4.00 7.57 1.73
CA GLY A 276 4.22 6.16 2.03
C GLY A 276 4.69 5.91 3.46
N ILE A 277 4.40 4.74 4.02
CA ILE A 277 4.98 4.26 5.29
C ILE A 277 5.59 2.88 5.08
N VAL A 278 6.81 2.65 5.57
CA VAL A 278 7.48 1.35 5.60
C VAL A 278 7.36 0.76 7.00
N SER A 279 6.90 -0.48 7.09
CA SER A 279 6.71 -1.22 8.34
C SER A 279 8.06 -1.54 9.02
N PRO A 280 8.10 -1.71 10.36
CA PRO A 280 9.33 -1.97 11.13
C PRO A 280 10.09 -3.25 10.74
N THR A 281 9.38 -4.22 10.16
CA THR A 281 9.92 -5.51 9.72
C THR A 281 10.67 -5.40 8.39
N LEU A 282 10.47 -4.31 7.65
CA LEU A 282 11.03 -4.09 6.31
C LEU A 282 12.16 -3.06 6.30
N LEU A 283 12.48 -2.44 7.44
CA LEU A 283 13.55 -1.43 7.57
C LEU A 283 14.93 -1.94 7.10
N GLU A 284 15.22 -3.21 7.32
CA GLU A 284 16.48 -3.86 6.96
C GLU A 284 16.46 -4.45 5.55
N SER A 285 15.32 -4.41 4.87
CA SER A 285 15.19 -4.96 3.52
C SER A 285 15.79 -3.99 2.51
N GLN A 286 16.91 -4.40 1.90
CA GLN A 286 17.54 -3.65 0.82
C GLN A 286 16.58 -3.39 -0.34
N LEU A 287 15.73 -4.36 -0.70
CA LEU A 287 14.73 -4.21 -1.75
C LEU A 287 13.72 -3.07 -1.47
N HIS A 288 13.37 -2.87 -0.20
CA HIS A 288 12.47 -1.77 0.18
C HIS A 288 13.21 -0.44 0.18
N ARG A 289 14.48 -0.40 0.59
CA ARG A 289 15.32 0.81 0.53
C ARG A 289 15.52 1.27 -0.91
N GLU A 290 15.77 0.33 -1.82
CA GLU A 290 15.84 0.51 -3.26
C GLU A 290 14.53 1.02 -3.85
N LEU A 291 13.41 0.38 -3.52
CA LEU A 291 12.09 0.84 -3.95
C LEU A 291 11.81 2.28 -3.49
N VAL A 292 12.03 2.58 -2.21
CA VAL A 292 11.77 3.91 -1.63
C VAL A 292 12.65 4.99 -2.27
N SER A 293 13.85 4.66 -2.74
CA SER A 293 14.69 5.60 -3.50
C SER A 293 14.09 6.02 -4.85
N GLY A 294 13.10 5.27 -5.36
CA GLY A 294 12.47 5.49 -6.66
C GLY A 294 11.01 5.96 -6.61
N VAL A 295 10.41 6.10 -5.42
CA VAL A 295 9.03 6.60 -5.32
C VAL A 295 8.96 8.12 -5.49
N SER A 296 7.82 8.63 -5.97
CA SER A 296 7.61 10.06 -6.24
C SER A 296 6.83 10.78 -5.14
N TYR A 297 7.01 10.36 -3.89
CA TYR A 297 6.37 10.93 -2.70
C TYR A 297 7.21 10.66 -1.45
N ALA A 298 6.90 11.41 -0.39
CA ALA A 298 7.56 11.26 0.90
C ALA A 298 7.30 9.90 1.56
N VAL A 299 8.29 9.37 2.28
CA VAL A 299 8.19 8.06 2.95
C VAL A 299 8.62 8.12 4.42
N GLY A 300 7.75 7.63 5.30
CA GLY A 300 8.01 7.43 6.72
C GLY A 300 8.52 6.02 7.02
N PHE A 301 9.62 5.89 7.76
CA PHE A 301 10.11 4.61 8.26
C PHE A 301 9.64 4.39 9.70
N SER A 302 8.75 3.41 9.91
CA SER A 302 8.13 3.16 11.21
C SER A 302 8.95 2.24 12.10
N THR A 303 9.14 2.65 13.36
CA THR A 303 9.74 1.84 14.43
C THR A 303 8.69 1.13 15.30
N SER A 304 7.40 1.29 14.98
CA SER A 304 6.26 0.80 15.76
C SER A 304 6.10 -0.71 15.68
N TYR A 305 6.30 -1.43 16.80
CA TYR A 305 6.13 -2.88 16.90
C TYR A 305 5.09 -3.24 17.97
N THR A 306 4.26 -4.25 17.71
CA THR A 306 3.10 -4.64 18.53
C THR A 306 3.45 -5.46 19.79
N ALA A 307 4.68 -5.42 20.30
CA ALA A 307 5.05 -6.20 21.48
C ALA A 307 4.99 -5.34 22.75
N GLU A 308 4.11 -5.74 23.67
CA GLU A 308 3.89 -5.18 25.03
C GLU A 308 5.13 -5.25 25.96
N SER A 309 6.28 -5.64 25.43
CA SER A 309 7.59 -5.52 26.07
C SER A 309 8.65 -5.25 24.99
N MET A 310 8.72 -4.01 24.52
CA MET A 310 9.90 -3.57 23.77
C MET A 310 11.05 -3.46 24.76
N ASP A 311 12.05 -4.34 24.62
CA ASP A 311 13.38 -4.10 25.17
C ASP A 311 13.90 -2.76 24.64
N LYS A 312 14.40 -1.89 25.54
CA LYS A 312 14.94 -0.57 25.16
C LYS A 312 16.04 -0.73 24.10
N ASP A 313 16.82 -1.82 24.18
CA ASP A 313 17.89 -2.10 23.22
C ASP A 313 17.33 -2.47 21.83
N PHE A 314 16.25 -3.25 21.76
CA PHE A 314 15.61 -3.58 20.50
C PHE A 314 14.97 -2.34 19.85
N TYR A 315 14.34 -1.48 20.64
CA TYR A 315 13.77 -0.23 20.14
C TYR A 315 14.88 0.71 19.61
N ALA A 316 15.98 0.83 20.36
CA ALA A 316 17.16 1.59 19.95
C ALA A 316 17.79 1.05 18.66
N TYR A 317 17.82 -0.27 18.47
CA TYR A 317 18.23 -0.93 17.24
C TYR A 317 17.30 -0.56 16.08
N LYS A 318 15.98 -0.62 16.26
CA LYS A 318 15.01 -0.27 15.20
C LYS A 318 15.08 1.18 14.79
N ILE A 319 15.37 2.10 15.72
CA ILE A 319 15.65 3.50 15.37
C ILE A 319 16.88 3.57 14.45
N ASN A 320 17.96 2.87 14.76
CA ASN A 320 19.15 2.84 13.90
C ASN A 320 18.82 2.25 12.52
N SER A 321 18.09 1.12 12.45
CA SER A 321 17.66 0.51 11.19
C SER A 321 16.82 1.45 10.33
N ALA A 322 15.97 2.28 10.95
CA ALA A 322 15.18 3.29 10.26
C ALA A 322 16.06 4.43 9.71
N LEU A 323 17.04 4.90 10.49
CA LEU A 323 18.00 5.93 10.05
C LEU A 323 18.90 5.43 8.91
N ASP A 324 19.37 4.18 8.99
CA ASP A 324 20.09 3.52 7.90
C ASP A 324 19.24 3.41 6.63
N ALA A 325 17.94 3.11 6.77
CA ALA A 325 17.01 3.02 5.65
C ALA A 325 16.76 4.40 5.01
N MET A 326 16.57 5.45 5.81
CA MET A 326 16.48 6.83 5.34
C MET A 326 17.73 7.23 4.54
N TYR A 327 18.92 6.96 5.11
CA TYR A 327 20.18 7.23 4.42
C TYR A 327 20.29 6.44 3.11
N ALA A 328 20.08 5.13 3.14
CA ALA A 328 20.17 4.29 1.95
C ALA A 328 19.21 4.77 0.86
N SER A 329 17.94 5.02 1.19
CA SER A 329 16.94 5.47 0.23
C SER A 329 17.20 6.86 -0.33
N SER A 330 17.92 7.74 0.38
CA SER A 330 18.32 9.05 -0.14
C SER A 330 19.35 9.00 -1.27
N ASN A 331 20.02 7.86 -1.46
CA ASN A 331 21.03 7.69 -2.49
C ASN A 331 20.45 7.04 -3.77
N PRO A 332 21.06 7.26 -4.95
CA PRO A 332 20.78 6.51 -6.17
C PRO A 332 21.00 5.00 -6.02
N HIS A 333 20.10 4.18 -6.59
CA HIS A 333 20.23 2.73 -6.66
C HIS A 333 20.07 2.22 -8.09
N GLN A 334 20.52 0.98 -8.33
CA GLN A 334 20.25 0.23 -9.55
C GLN A 334 19.84 -1.21 -9.20
N PHE A 335 18.62 -1.60 -9.53
CA PHE A 335 18.06 -2.89 -9.10
C PHE A 335 17.05 -3.46 -10.12
N LEU A 336 16.69 -4.74 -9.94
CA LEU A 336 15.67 -5.40 -10.77
C LEU A 336 14.27 -5.07 -10.26
N SER A 337 13.39 -4.66 -11.16
CA SER A 337 11.98 -4.39 -10.86
C SER A 337 11.08 -4.81 -12.03
N VAL A 338 9.78 -4.63 -11.87
CA VAL A 338 8.77 -4.89 -12.90
C VAL A 338 8.31 -3.57 -13.50
N THR A 339 8.24 -3.51 -14.83
CA THR A 339 7.76 -2.35 -15.58
C THR A 339 6.23 -2.30 -15.60
N LYS A 340 5.66 -1.20 -16.10
CA LYS A 340 4.20 -1.05 -16.25
C LYS A 340 3.57 -2.08 -17.19
N ILE A 341 4.33 -2.61 -18.15
CA ILE A 341 3.91 -3.70 -19.05
C ILE A 341 4.12 -5.10 -18.44
N GLY A 342 4.52 -5.20 -17.17
CA GLY A 342 4.66 -6.47 -16.46
C GLY A 342 5.95 -7.25 -16.75
N THR A 343 6.91 -6.66 -17.48
CA THR A 343 8.22 -7.29 -17.75
C THR A 343 9.25 -6.88 -16.71
N VAL A 344 10.22 -7.75 -16.44
CA VAL A 344 11.37 -7.42 -15.58
C VAL A 344 12.32 -6.47 -16.32
N ALA A 345 12.80 -5.45 -15.63
CA ALA A 345 13.79 -4.50 -16.13
C ALA A 345 14.74 -4.04 -15.02
N VAL A 346 15.89 -3.51 -15.43
CA VAL A 346 16.81 -2.83 -14.52
C VAL A 346 16.35 -1.37 -14.38
N VAL A 347 16.08 -0.96 -13.15
CA VAL A 347 15.66 0.40 -12.79
C VAL A 347 16.83 1.12 -12.13
N GLY A 348 17.09 2.35 -12.57
CA GLY A 348 17.99 3.28 -11.90
C GLY A 348 17.19 4.39 -11.23
N THR A 349 17.48 4.70 -9.98
CA THR A 349 16.82 5.76 -9.21
C THR A 349 17.79 6.89 -8.90
N VAL A 350 17.24 8.06 -8.54
CA VAL A 350 18.03 9.24 -8.17
C VAL A 350 18.20 9.41 -6.66
N GLY A 351 17.53 8.57 -5.86
CA GLY A 351 17.40 8.75 -4.42
C GLY A 351 16.13 9.50 -4.04
N ASN A 352 15.70 9.30 -2.80
CA ASN A 352 14.56 9.96 -2.19
C ASN A 352 14.98 10.63 -0.87
N GLU A 353 15.17 11.94 -0.94
CA GLU A 353 15.52 12.78 0.20
C GLU A 353 14.32 13.10 1.11
N GLU A 354 13.08 12.90 0.61
CA GLU A 354 11.82 13.19 1.31
C GLU A 354 11.45 12.06 2.28
N THR A 355 12.37 11.70 3.17
CA THR A 355 12.15 10.64 4.16
C THR A 355 12.09 11.18 5.59
N PHE A 356 11.37 10.49 6.44
CA PHE A 356 11.25 10.83 7.86
C PHE A 356 11.12 9.57 8.72
N ILE A 357 11.43 9.70 10.01
CA ILE A 357 11.30 8.60 10.96
C ILE A 357 9.95 8.70 11.70
N VAL A 358 9.26 7.58 11.84
CA VAL A 358 8.04 7.47 12.64
C VAL A 358 8.40 6.74 13.94
N LEU A 359 8.37 7.47 15.06
CA LEU A 359 8.71 6.97 16.39
C LEU A 359 7.44 6.58 17.14
N SER A 360 7.35 5.33 17.59
CA SER A 360 6.24 4.87 18.41
C SER A 360 6.30 5.46 19.82
N LEU A 361 5.17 6.00 20.28
CA LEU A 361 4.96 6.38 21.66
C LEU A 361 4.47 5.15 22.43
N ASN A 362 5.24 4.73 23.43
CA ASN A 362 4.84 3.69 24.36
C ASN A 362 4.39 4.36 25.67
N SER A 363 3.30 3.85 26.27
CA SER A 363 2.74 4.33 27.53
C SER A 363 3.73 4.26 28.72
N GLN A 364 4.82 3.50 28.59
CA GLN A 364 5.90 3.43 29.59
C GLN A 364 7.01 4.48 29.40
N MET A 365 7.04 5.19 28.27
CA MET A 365 8.10 6.17 27.99
C MET A 365 7.76 7.54 28.57
N ASP A 366 8.74 8.17 29.19
CA ASP A 366 8.62 9.56 29.63
C ASP A 366 9.19 10.54 28.61
N ILE A 367 9.08 11.83 28.91
CA ILE A 367 9.59 12.91 28.05
C ILE A 367 11.12 12.89 27.97
N SER A 368 11.81 12.43 29.02
CA SER A 368 13.26 12.36 29.04
C SER A 368 13.76 11.28 28.07
N ASP A 369 13.15 10.10 28.09
CA ASP A 369 13.41 9.01 27.16
C ASP A 369 13.22 9.50 25.70
N LEU A 370 12.10 10.18 25.42
CA LEU A 370 11.82 10.70 24.08
C LEU A 370 12.81 11.78 23.64
N LYS A 371 13.23 12.68 24.54
CA LYS A 371 14.24 13.69 24.24
C LYS A 371 15.60 13.06 23.93
N GLU A 372 15.98 12.02 24.67
CA GLU A 372 17.22 11.28 24.40
C GLU A 372 17.18 10.63 23.00
N ILE A 373 16.06 10.00 22.65
CA ILE A 373 15.86 9.42 21.32
C ILE A 373 15.91 10.49 20.23
N ILE A 374 15.24 11.62 20.42
CA ILE A 374 15.25 12.73 19.45
C ILE A 374 16.68 13.26 19.27
N ARG A 375 17.46 13.40 20.35
CA ARG A 375 18.88 13.80 20.24
C ARG A 375 19.70 12.76 19.47
N LYS A 376 19.48 11.47 19.72
CA LYS A 376 20.14 10.38 18.99
C LYS A 376 19.83 10.40 17.49
N VAL A 377 18.57 10.66 17.13
CA VAL A 377 18.14 10.81 15.73
C VAL A 377 18.90 11.97 15.07
N TYR A 378 19.01 13.11 15.75
CA TYR A 378 19.71 14.30 15.24
C TYR A 378 21.23 14.16 15.22
N SER A 379 21.81 13.28 16.05
CA SER A 379 23.26 13.04 16.10
C SER A 379 23.75 11.98 15.10
N TYR A 380 22.85 11.42 14.28
CA TYR A 380 23.19 10.31 13.39
C TYR A 380 24.10 10.77 12.22
N PRO A 381 25.29 10.16 12.03
CA PRO A 381 26.37 10.77 11.26
C PRO A 381 26.20 10.72 9.73
N HIS A 382 25.37 9.82 9.21
CA HIS A 382 25.28 9.58 7.77
C HIS A 382 24.12 10.31 7.09
N ILE A 383 23.16 10.87 7.83
CA ILE A 383 22.07 11.62 7.21
C ILE A 383 22.63 12.98 6.76
N ASN A 384 22.92 13.08 5.46
CA ASN A 384 23.42 14.29 4.77
C ASN A 384 22.37 15.40 4.63
N ASN A 385 21.14 15.15 5.09
CA ASN A 385 20.06 16.13 5.02
C ASN A 385 20.02 17.05 6.24
N ARG A 386 19.77 18.32 5.94
CA ARG A 386 19.39 19.37 6.90
C ARG A 386 18.23 18.86 7.77
N PHE A 387 18.57 18.36 8.95
CA PHE A 387 17.68 17.98 10.06
C PHE A 387 16.72 16.80 9.79
N PRO A 388 16.94 15.62 10.41
CA PRO A 388 16.00 14.50 10.31
C PRO A 388 14.62 14.88 10.86
N LYS A 389 13.57 14.55 10.11
CA LYS A 389 12.19 14.87 10.49
C LYS A 389 11.55 13.73 11.25
N ILE A 390 10.79 14.07 12.28
CA ILE A 390 10.21 13.10 13.22
C ILE A 390 8.69 13.18 13.20
N MET A 391 8.04 12.04 13.06
CA MET A 391 6.62 11.85 13.28
C MET A 391 6.42 10.95 14.51
N LEU A 392 5.42 11.24 15.34
CA LEU A 392 5.09 10.43 16.52
C LEU A 392 3.91 9.51 16.22
N ASP A 393 4.04 8.21 16.44
CA ASP A 393 2.95 7.23 16.32
C ASP A 393 2.35 6.95 17.70
N THR A 394 1.10 7.36 17.91
CA THR A 394 0.38 7.15 19.18
C THR A 394 -0.23 5.75 19.30
N GLY A 395 -0.24 4.97 18.22
CA GLY A 395 -1.04 3.76 18.10
C GLY A 395 -2.53 4.02 18.33
N LYS A 396 -3.23 2.98 18.79
CA LYS A 396 -4.62 3.10 19.26
C LYS A 396 -4.64 3.82 20.60
N ILE A 397 -5.64 4.68 20.78
CA ILE A 397 -5.83 5.44 22.02
C ILE A 397 -7.10 4.93 22.69
N SER A 398 -6.96 4.31 23.86
CA SER A 398 -8.11 4.00 24.72
C SER A 398 -8.53 5.22 25.54
N HIS A 399 -9.71 5.19 26.14
CA HIS A 399 -10.17 6.22 27.07
C HIS A 399 -9.24 6.38 28.29
N GLU A 400 -8.63 5.28 28.74
CA GLU A 400 -7.72 5.25 29.89
C GLU A 400 -6.39 5.94 29.56
N GLU A 401 -5.87 5.74 28.35
CA GLU A 401 -4.61 6.32 27.91
C GLU A 401 -4.73 7.76 27.39
N TYR A 402 -5.94 8.18 27.00
CA TYR A 402 -6.19 9.45 26.32
C TYR A 402 -5.56 10.64 27.04
N GLN A 403 -5.79 10.78 28.35
CA GLN A 403 -5.30 11.91 29.13
C GLN A 403 -3.76 11.95 29.18
N CYS A 404 -3.12 10.78 29.33
CA CYS A 404 -1.67 10.68 29.37
C CYS A 404 -1.05 11.03 28.02
N LYS A 405 -1.58 10.46 26.92
CA LYS A 405 -1.10 10.74 25.55
C LYS A 405 -1.33 12.19 25.15
N GLN A 406 -2.48 12.80 25.52
CA GLN A 406 -2.75 14.21 25.27
C GLN A 406 -1.72 15.12 25.95
N GLN A 407 -1.46 14.90 27.24
CA GLN A 407 -0.49 15.70 28.00
C GLN A 407 0.94 15.53 27.47
N LEU A 408 1.31 14.31 27.07
CA LEU A 408 2.61 14.04 26.47
C LEU A 408 2.78 14.79 25.14
N LEU A 409 1.78 14.75 24.27
CA LEU A 409 1.78 15.46 23.00
C LEU A 409 1.79 16.99 23.19
N GLU A 410 1.02 17.53 24.13
CA GLU A 410 1.02 18.97 24.44
C GLU A 410 2.42 19.44 24.86
N LYS A 411 3.09 18.68 25.74
CA LYS A 411 4.44 18.99 26.20
C LYS A 411 5.47 18.99 25.06
N LEU A 412 5.42 17.99 24.18
CA LEU A 412 6.37 17.85 23.06
C LEU A 412 6.10 18.85 21.91
N LEU A 413 4.83 19.17 21.65
CA LEU A 413 4.45 20.01 20.50
C LEU A 413 4.33 21.49 20.85
N VAL A 414 4.15 21.84 22.13
CA VAL A 414 3.89 23.22 22.58
C VAL A 414 4.91 23.69 23.60
N GLU A 415 5.07 22.98 24.72
CA GLU A 415 5.85 23.49 25.87
C GLU A 415 7.38 23.41 25.65
N ASP A 416 7.85 22.44 24.87
CA ASP A 416 9.27 22.16 24.72
C ASP A 416 9.89 22.78 23.46
N GLU A 417 10.68 23.84 23.64
CA GLU A 417 11.37 24.55 22.55
C GLU A 417 12.33 23.65 21.73
N GLU A 418 12.95 22.64 22.37
CA GLU A 418 13.91 21.75 21.69
C GLU A 418 13.22 20.79 20.72
N THR A 419 12.04 20.29 21.05
CA THR A 419 11.34 19.24 20.29
C THR A 419 10.21 19.77 19.42
N LYS A 420 9.55 20.88 19.79
CA LYS A 420 8.36 21.38 19.10
C LYS A 420 8.59 21.58 17.60
N HIS A 421 9.75 22.11 17.19
CA HIS A 421 10.06 22.32 15.77
C HIS A 421 10.60 21.07 15.07
N LYS A 422 11.11 20.08 15.81
CA LYS A 422 11.66 18.83 15.25
C LYS A 422 10.58 17.83 14.83
N ILE A 423 9.38 17.94 15.42
CA ILE A 423 8.25 17.06 15.15
C ILE A 423 7.39 17.66 14.04
N ILE A 424 7.24 16.92 12.94
CA ILE A 424 6.45 17.33 11.76
C ILE A 424 5.00 16.86 11.83
N GLY A 425 4.69 15.87 12.66
CA GLY A 425 3.37 15.25 12.64
C GLY A 425 3.13 14.15 13.66
N VAL A 426 1.89 13.67 13.68
CA VAL A 426 1.39 12.60 14.55
C VAL A 426 0.59 11.58 13.74
N LEU A 427 0.84 10.29 13.96
CA LEU A 427 0.07 9.18 13.41
C LEU A 427 -0.84 8.61 14.50
N ILE A 428 -2.13 8.48 14.21
CA ILE A 428 -3.17 8.00 15.14
C ILE A 428 -3.92 6.83 14.50
N ASP A 429 -3.91 5.66 15.14
CA ASP A 429 -4.76 4.54 14.75
C ASP A 429 -6.18 4.74 15.32
N SER A 430 -7.13 5.01 14.43
CA SER A 430 -8.54 5.26 14.79
C SER A 430 -9.38 3.98 14.91
N GLY A 431 -8.75 2.80 14.82
CA GLY A 431 -9.42 1.51 14.89
C GLY A 431 -10.14 1.11 13.60
N GLU A 432 -10.86 0.00 13.65
CA GLU A 432 -11.49 -0.64 12.49
C GLU A 432 -13.01 -0.38 12.36
N ASN A 433 -13.62 0.21 13.38
CA ASN A 433 -15.07 0.35 13.49
C ASN A 433 -15.52 1.81 13.31
N TYR A 434 -16.19 2.10 12.20
CA TYR A 434 -16.67 3.44 11.84
C TYR A 434 -18.19 3.49 11.64
N ILE A 435 -18.77 2.36 11.21
CA ILE A 435 -20.20 2.13 11.01
C ILE A 435 -20.58 0.71 11.45
N PRO A 436 -21.88 0.42 11.68
CA PRO A 436 -22.34 -0.93 11.97
C PRO A 436 -22.01 -1.90 10.82
N ASN A 437 -21.67 -3.15 11.17
CA ASN A 437 -21.38 -4.18 10.19
C ASN A 437 -22.60 -4.47 9.30
N GLY A 438 -22.35 -4.68 8.00
CA GLY A 438 -23.39 -4.99 7.00
C GLY A 438 -23.96 -3.76 6.28
N LEU A 439 -23.59 -2.55 6.69
CA LEU A 439 -24.01 -1.32 6.01
C LEU A 439 -23.15 -1.03 4.76
N PHE A 440 -23.80 -0.57 3.70
CA PHE A 440 -23.16 -0.21 2.43
C PHE A 440 -22.99 1.29 2.30
N ILE A 441 -21.78 1.72 1.92
CA ILE A 441 -21.49 3.13 1.62
C ILE A 441 -21.18 3.27 0.13
N ASP A 442 -22.01 4.09 -0.52
CA ASP A 442 -21.76 4.55 -1.87
C ASP A 442 -21.09 5.92 -1.84
N LEU A 443 -19.82 5.97 -2.25
CA LEU A 443 -19.07 7.22 -2.40
C LEU A 443 -19.27 7.85 -3.78
N THR A 444 -20.01 7.22 -4.70
CA THR A 444 -20.27 7.79 -6.02
C THR A 444 -21.22 8.98 -5.99
N CYS A 445 -22.00 9.15 -4.91
CA CYS A 445 -22.68 10.41 -4.66
C CYS A 445 -21.65 11.44 -4.19
N LYS A 446 -21.31 12.37 -5.08
CA LYS A 446 -20.35 13.45 -4.82
C LYS A 446 -20.80 14.30 -3.61
N PRO A 447 -19.86 14.81 -2.80
CA PRO A 447 -20.15 15.79 -1.73
C PRO A 447 -20.93 17.01 -2.26
N ARG A 448 -21.79 17.64 -1.46
CA ARG A 448 -22.56 18.84 -1.86
C ARG A 448 -21.68 19.99 -2.37
N ASP A 449 -20.48 20.13 -1.81
CA ASP A 449 -19.50 21.16 -2.16
C ASP A 449 -18.51 20.71 -3.25
N PHE A 450 -18.80 19.59 -3.93
CA PHE A 450 -18.05 19.22 -5.12
C PHE A 450 -18.40 20.22 -6.23
N ILE A 451 -17.66 21.33 -6.28
CA ILE A 451 -17.61 22.18 -7.46
C ILE A 451 -16.99 21.32 -8.55
N ASP A 452 -17.83 20.82 -9.45
CA ASP A 452 -17.37 20.31 -10.73
C ASP A 452 -16.71 21.48 -11.44
N TYR A 453 -15.38 21.57 -11.38
CA TYR A 453 -14.63 22.15 -12.48
C TYR A 453 -14.61 21.11 -13.62
N SER A 454 -15.79 20.58 -13.98
CA SER A 454 -16.05 20.25 -15.37
C SER A 454 -16.23 21.61 -16.06
N PRO A 455 -15.78 21.78 -17.30
CA PRO A 455 -16.13 22.97 -18.10
C PRO A 455 -17.65 23.20 -18.22
N ASP A 456 -18.47 22.24 -17.80
CA ASP A 456 -19.89 22.14 -18.14
C ASP A 456 -20.88 22.65 -17.09
N HIS A 457 -20.42 23.17 -15.95
CA HIS A 457 -21.33 23.79 -14.96
C HIS A 457 -20.90 25.20 -14.57
N LYS A 458 -21.05 26.12 -15.54
CA LYS A 458 -21.46 27.49 -15.24
C LYS A 458 -22.88 27.70 -15.71
N ASP A 459 -23.65 28.38 -14.87
CA ASP A 459 -24.97 28.92 -15.14
C ASP A 459 -25.15 29.35 -16.60
N GLY A 460 -26.17 28.81 -17.26
CA GLY A 460 -26.86 29.43 -18.39
C GLY A 460 -26.06 29.78 -19.65
N SER A 461 -24.91 29.15 -19.93
CA SER A 461 -24.13 29.44 -21.15
C SER A 461 -23.34 28.24 -21.71
N ALA A 462 -23.88 27.03 -21.62
CA ALA A 462 -23.32 25.83 -22.25
C ALA A 462 -23.75 25.71 -23.73
N GLU A 463 -23.30 26.64 -24.57
CA GLU A 463 -23.54 26.57 -26.02
C GLU A 463 -22.27 26.80 -26.87
N TYR A 464 -21.06 26.90 -26.27
CA TYR A 464 -19.87 27.31 -27.04
C TYR A 464 -18.54 26.58 -26.75
N LEU A 465 -18.52 25.39 -26.12
CA LEU A 465 -17.26 24.66 -25.87
C LEU A 465 -17.32 23.13 -26.14
N GLU A 466 -18.25 22.66 -26.97
CA GLU A 466 -18.21 21.27 -27.50
C GLU A 466 -17.42 21.15 -28.82
N ASP A 467 -17.02 22.26 -29.44
CA ASP A 467 -16.44 22.29 -30.80
C ASP A 467 -14.95 21.89 -30.90
N ALA A 468 -14.35 21.31 -29.86
CA ALA A 468 -12.89 21.05 -29.84
C ALA A 468 -12.48 19.61 -29.52
N LEU A 469 -13.41 18.67 -29.34
CA LEU A 469 -13.09 17.26 -29.07
C LEU A 469 -13.61 16.37 -30.22
N ASP A 470 -12.70 15.62 -30.84
CA ASP A 470 -13.00 14.69 -31.93
C ASP A 470 -13.98 13.58 -31.47
N GLU A 471 -14.88 13.13 -32.35
CA GLU A 471 -15.92 12.14 -32.03
C GLU A 471 -15.33 10.85 -31.44
N GLU A 472 -14.12 10.49 -31.88
CA GLU A 472 -13.37 9.34 -31.40
C GLU A 472 -12.98 9.48 -29.91
N GLN A 473 -12.60 10.68 -29.46
CA GLN A 473 -12.25 10.95 -28.06
C GLN A 473 -13.48 10.92 -27.14
N ILE A 474 -14.63 11.40 -27.64
CA ILE A 474 -15.91 11.34 -26.94
C ILE A 474 -16.36 9.88 -26.78
N ASN A 475 -16.26 9.08 -27.85
CA ASN A 475 -16.60 7.67 -27.81
C ASN A 475 -15.65 6.87 -26.90
N HIS A 476 -14.35 7.19 -26.91
CA HIS A 476 -13.38 6.59 -25.99
C HIS A 476 -13.71 6.88 -24.51
N LYS A 477 -14.06 8.12 -24.16
CA LYS A 477 -14.52 8.48 -22.81
C LYS A 477 -15.78 7.73 -22.40
N LYS A 478 -16.78 7.63 -23.28
CA LYS A 478 -18.02 6.87 -23.03
C LYS A 478 -17.74 5.38 -22.83
N LEU A 479 -16.82 4.81 -23.61
CA LEU A 479 -16.41 3.41 -23.50
C LEU A 479 -15.69 3.14 -22.17
N ILE A 480 -14.82 4.05 -21.71
CA ILE A 480 -14.18 3.97 -20.39
C ILE A 480 -15.23 4.03 -19.27
N GLN A 481 -16.22 4.91 -19.37
CA GLN A 481 -17.30 5.01 -18.38
C GLN A 481 -18.17 3.75 -18.33
N LEU A 482 -18.53 3.19 -19.50
CA LEU A 482 -19.23 1.92 -19.61
C LEU A 482 -18.40 0.77 -19.04
N ASN A 483 -17.11 0.72 -19.36
CA ASN A 483 -16.21 -0.31 -18.85
C ASN A 483 -16.08 -0.21 -17.33
N ARG A 484 -15.92 1.00 -16.78
CA ARG A 484 -15.99 1.26 -15.33
C ARG A 484 -17.29 0.74 -14.74
N TYR A 485 -18.44 1.01 -15.36
CA TYR A 485 -19.74 0.50 -14.89
C TYR A 485 -19.81 -1.04 -14.87
N PHE A 486 -19.34 -1.71 -15.93
CA PHE A 486 -19.36 -3.16 -16.02
C PHE A 486 -18.35 -3.84 -15.10
N ILE A 487 -17.13 -3.30 -15.00
CA ILE A 487 -16.09 -3.76 -14.08
C ILE A 487 -16.55 -3.59 -12.65
N LYS A 488 -17.08 -2.40 -12.29
CA LYS A 488 -17.68 -2.13 -10.99
C LYS A 488 -18.78 -3.16 -10.71
N SER A 489 -19.72 -3.33 -11.62
CA SER A 489 -20.81 -4.31 -11.48
C SER A 489 -20.33 -5.76 -11.36
N ARG A 490 -19.22 -6.16 -12.00
CA ARG A 490 -18.65 -7.51 -11.89
C ARG A 490 -17.90 -7.73 -10.58
N ILE A 491 -17.03 -6.79 -10.20
CA ILE A 491 -16.21 -6.89 -8.99
C ILE A 491 -17.07 -6.77 -7.73
N TYR A 492 -18.06 -5.87 -7.72
CA TYR A 492 -18.99 -5.78 -6.59
C TYR A 492 -19.95 -6.99 -6.52
N LYS A 493 -20.18 -7.72 -7.63
CA LYS A 493 -20.92 -8.99 -7.64
C LYS A 493 -20.09 -10.20 -7.17
N SER A 494 -18.76 -10.18 -7.34
CA SER A 494 -17.87 -11.26 -6.89
C SER A 494 -17.46 -11.16 -5.42
N LEU A 495 -17.56 -9.98 -4.82
CA LEU A 495 -17.60 -9.84 -3.36
C LEU A 495 -18.72 -10.73 -2.81
N PRO A 496 -18.49 -11.50 -1.72
CA PRO A 496 -19.52 -12.33 -1.11
C PRO A 496 -20.76 -11.47 -0.88
N HIS A 497 -21.77 -11.65 -1.72
CA HIS A 497 -23.08 -11.11 -1.48
C HIS A 497 -23.60 -11.82 -0.24
N GLN A 498 -23.31 -11.28 0.95
CA GLN A 498 -24.25 -11.42 2.04
C GLN A 498 -25.53 -10.76 1.52
N ASN A 499 -26.50 -11.57 1.09
CA ASN A 499 -27.84 -11.15 0.71
C ASN A 499 -28.38 -10.15 1.76
N THR A 500 -28.20 -8.86 1.53
CA THR A 500 -28.53 -7.80 2.52
C THR A 500 -29.62 -6.86 2.03
N ARG A 501 -30.24 -7.14 0.87
CA ARG A 501 -31.54 -6.51 0.52
C ARG A 501 -32.72 -7.05 1.34
N GLN A 502 -32.53 -8.06 2.18
CA GLN A 502 -33.59 -8.59 3.06
C GLN A 502 -33.32 -8.44 4.57
N ASN A 503 -32.17 -7.92 5.01
CA ASN A 503 -31.81 -7.87 6.44
C ASN A 503 -31.56 -6.46 7.01
N ALA A 504 -31.98 -5.38 6.33
CA ALA A 504 -31.96 -4.05 6.95
C ALA A 504 -32.87 -3.95 8.19
N ASN A 505 -33.85 -4.86 8.33
CA ASN A 505 -34.79 -4.89 9.45
C ASN A 505 -34.33 -5.76 10.65
N ASN A 506 -33.18 -6.44 10.57
CA ASN A 506 -32.73 -7.38 11.60
C ASN A 506 -31.29 -7.11 12.10
N ILE A 507 -30.83 -5.86 12.07
CA ILE A 507 -29.62 -5.47 12.81
C ILE A 507 -30.04 -5.11 14.24
N GLU A 508 -30.21 -6.13 15.08
CA GLU A 508 -30.20 -5.93 16.54
C GLU A 508 -28.79 -5.50 16.95
N LEU A 509 -28.53 -4.19 16.92
CA LEU A 509 -27.45 -3.63 17.72
C LEU A 509 -27.77 -3.97 19.17
N LYS A 510 -26.94 -4.81 19.80
CA LYS A 510 -27.01 -5.02 21.26
C LYS A 510 -27.03 -3.65 21.92
N SER A 511 -28.16 -3.29 22.50
CA SER A 511 -28.56 -1.94 22.89
C SER A 511 -27.91 -1.47 24.19
N ASP A 512 -26.78 -2.04 24.58
CA ASP A 512 -26.04 -1.61 25.75
C ASP A 512 -25.12 -0.46 25.34
N VAL A 513 -25.43 0.74 25.85
CA VAL A 513 -24.66 1.98 25.57
C VAL A 513 -23.16 1.78 25.86
N ALA A 514 -22.82 1.06 26.93
CA ALA A 514 -21.44 0.74 27.29
C ALA A 514 -20.72 -0.14 26.25
N TYR A 515 -21.43 -1.04 25.57
CA TYR A 515 -20.86 -1.86 24.50
C TYR A 515 -20.58 -1.03 23.25
N LEU A 516 -21.48 -0.10 22.92
CA LEU A 516 -21.36 0.78 21.76
C LEU A 516 -20.22 1.81 21.93
N ASP A 517 -20.08 2.38 23.14
CA ASP A 517 -18.97 3.28 23.44
C ASP A 517 -17.62 2.57 23.33
N LYS A 518 -17.53 1.32 23.80
CA LYS A 518 -16.33 0.50 23.63
C LYS A 518 -16.08 0.10 22.17
N TYR A 519 -17.13 -0.14 21.40
CA TYR A 519 -17.01 -0.55 20.00
C TYR A 519 -16.43 0.57 19.10
N TYR A 520 -16.80 1.82 19.37
CA TYR A 520 -16.34 3.02 18.66
C TYR A 520 -15.29 3.83 19.41
N GLU A 521 -14.74 3.30 20.50
CA GLU A 521 -13.83 3.98 21.42
C GLU A 521 -12.69 4.69 20.70
N HIS A 522 -11.97 3.96 19.84
CA HIS A 522 -10.80 4.48 19.14
C HIS A 522 -11.12 5.57 18.11
N LEU A 523 -12.30 5.51 17.48
CA LEU A 523 -12.76 6.59 16.59
C LEU A 523 -13.05 7.85 17.39
N ILE A 524 -13.74 7.71 18.53
CA ILE A 524 -14.10 8.83 19.40
C ILE A 524 -12.85 9.49 20.00
N THR A 525 -11.88 8.70 20.47
CA THR A 525 -10.63 9.23 21.02
C THR A 525 -9.74 9.85 19.94
N ALA A 526 -9.67 9.26 18.74
CA ALA A 526 -8.93 9.82 17.63
C ALA A 526 -9.52 11.16 17.18
N ASP A 527 -10.84 11.26 17.03
CA ASP A 527 -11.51 12.52 16.67
C ASP A 527 -11.20 13.63 17.68
N LYS A 528 -11.36 13.35 18.98
CA LYS A 528 -11.01 14.32 20.03
C LYS A 528 -9.53 14.73 19.98
N MET A 529 -8.63 13.76 19.81
CA MET A 529 -7.19 14.03 19.76
C MET A 529 -6.82 14.91 18.56
N ILE A 530 -7.42 14.71 17.40
CA ILE A 530 -7.15 15.53 16.21
C ILE A 530 -7.55 16.99 16.43
N HIS A 531 -8.67 17.25 17.12
CA HIS A 531 -9.06 18.61 17.49
C HIS A 531 -8.07 19.25 18.48
N GLU A 532 -7.56 18.50 19.45
CA GLU A 532 -6.51 18.99 20.35
C GLU A 532 -5.20 19.27 19.60
N LEU A 533 -4.83 18.44 18.61
CA LEU A 533 -3.66 18.68 17.77
C LEU A 533 -3.76 19.97 16.96
N ASP A 534 -4.94 20.34 16.46
CA ASP A 534 -5.16 21.64 15.81
C ASP A 534 -4.91 22.79 16.78
N ARG A 535 -5.45 22.67 18.01
CA ARG A 535 -5.20 23.65 19.08
C ARG A 535 -3.72 23.74 19.46
N PHE A 536 -3.03 22.60 19.57
CA PHE A 536 -1.60 22.57 19.88
C PHE A 536 -0.78 23.22 18.78
N ASN A 537 -1.12 22.97 17.52
CA ASN A 537 -0.40 23.58 16.41
C ASN A 537 -0.67 25.08 16.29
N GLN A 538 -1.89 25.55 16.59
CA GLN A 538 -2.18 26.99 16.69
C GLN A 538 -1.35 27.68 17.79
N LYS A 539 -1.23 27.06 18.98
CA LYS A 539 -0.34 27.55 20.05
C LYS A 539 1.13 27.55 19.60
N ARG A 540 1.59 26.47 18.94
CA ARG A 540 2.94 26.34 18.39
C ARG A 540 3.29 27.46 17.38
N GLN A 541 2.30 27.93 16.64
CA GLN A 541 2.45 29.00 15.64
C GLN A 541 2.24 30.42 16.22
N ASN A 542 1.99 30.56 17.54
CA ASN A 542 1.59 31.82 18.19
C ASN A 542 0.33 32.47 17.57
N ILE A 543 -0.60 31.65 17.08
CA ILE A 543 -1.88 32.11 16.47
C ILE A 543 -2.97 32.28 17.54
N LEU A 544 -2.80 31.66 18.71
CA LEU A 544 -3.58 31.78 19.94
C LEU A 544 -2.65 32.20 21.07
#